data_AF-A0A1W6MTM8-F1
#
_entry.id   AF-A0A1W6MTM8-F1
#
_cell.length_a   1.000
_cell.length_b   1.000
_cell.length_c   1.000
_cell.angle_alpha   90.00
_cell.angle_beta   90.00
_cell.angle_gamma   90.00
#
_symmetry.space_group_name_H-M   'P 1'
#
loop_
_entity.id
_entity.type
_entity.pdbx_description
1 polymer ?
#
loop_
_entity_poly.entity_id
_entity_poly.type
_entity_poly.pdbx_seq_one_letter_code
_entity_poly.pdbx_strand_id
1 'polypeptide(L)'
;MDEDEQKLNHATLTQLARAGAVTEVRAVGQSGGWLLAVSFGAQSGVRLCAQRSGEPRLFARFESLVSYLRGLKIDRFQVETADFEAKAAPSRRRPDRAEALRRVHRVAASETPLPQALQAALLEADAPAAQWLSHKDLKREWAAARETFLAEEAAS
;
A
#
# COMPACT_ATOMS: atom_id res chain seq x y z
N MET A 1 41.25 -14.72 -2.93
CA MET A 1 40.32 -15.67 -3.58
C MET A 1 38.97 -15.28 -3.03
N ASP A 2 38.44 -14.20 -3.59
CA ASP A 2 37.18 -13.62 -3.19
C ASP A 2 36.10 -14.53 -3.78
N GLU A 3 35.61 -15.46 -2.95
CA GLU A 3 34.33 -16.09 -3.24
C GLU A 3 33.29 -14.97 -3.15
N ASP A 4 33.01 -14.33 -4.28
CA ASP A 4 31.84 -13.48 -4.45
C ASP A 4 30.65 -14.28 -3.94
N GLU A 5 30.18 -13.92 -2.74
CA GLU A 5 28.98 -14.45 -2.13
C GLU A 5 27.83 -14.07 -3.07
N GLN A 6 27.56 -14.93 -4.05
CA GLN A 6 26.72 -14.65 -5.20
C GLN A 6 25.27 -14.49 -4.72
N LYS A 7 24.89 -13.25 -4.39
CA LYS A 7 23.53 -12.90 -3.99
C LYS A 7 22.61 -13.03 -5.20
N LEU A 8 21.71 -14.00 -5.17
CA LEU A 8 20.70 -14.18 -6.21
C LEU A 8 19.68 -13.05 -6.11
N ASN A 9 19.68 -12.12 -7.05
CA ASN A 9 18.68 -11.07 -7.12
C ASN A 9 17.62 -11.37 -8.20
N HIS A 10 16.58 -10.53 -8.29
CA HIS A 10 15.51 -10.72 -9.27
C HIS A 10 16.00 -10.69 -10.73
N ALA A 11 16.95 -9.81 -11.07
CA ALA A 11 17.45 -9.69 -12.44
C ALA A 11 18.20 -10.96 -12.85
N THR A 12 19.10 -11.44 -11.98
CA THR A 12 19.83 -12.70 -12.17
C THR A 12 18.88 -13.88 -12.27
N LEU A 13 17.90 -14.00 -11.36
CA LEU A 13 16.91 -15.07 -11.41
C LEU A 13 16.09 -15.03 -12.71
N THR A 14 15.74 -13.84 -13.21
CA THR A 14 15.01 -13.69 -14.46
C THR A 14 15.84 -14.15 -15.66
N GLN A 15 17.14 -13.83 -15.68
CA GLN A 15 18.05 -14.30 -16.73
C GLN A 15 18.21 -15.83 -16.68
N LEU A 16 18.42 -16.40 -15.49
CA LEU A 16 18.53 -17.85 -15.30
C LEU A 16 17.26 -18.59 -15.73
N ALA A 17 16.08 -18.07 -15.35
CA ALA A 17 14.80 -18.66 -15.74
C ALA A 17 14.59 -18.61 -17.26
N ARG A 18 14.93 -17.49 -17.91
CA ARG A 18 14.86 -17.36 -19.38
C ARG A 18 15.83 -18.29 -20.10
N ALA A 19 17.01 -18.50 -19.53
CA ALA A 19 18.02 -19.41 -20.06
C ALA A 19 17.71 -20.89 -19.77
N GLY A 20 16.67 -21.20 -18.98
CA GLY A 20 16.38 -22.58 -18.55
C GLY A 20 17.44 -23.17 -17.62
N ALA A 21 18.27 -22.34 -16.99
CA ALA A 21 19.39 -22.77 -16.13
C ALA A 21 18.97 -23.08 -14.69
N VAL A 22 17.69 -22.87 -14.35
CA VAL A 22 17.14 -23.16 -13.03
C VAL A 22 16.80 -24.65 -12.95
N THR A 23 17.50 -25.37 -12.07
CA THR A 23 17.30 -26.80 -11.85
C THR A 23 16.16 -27.05 -10.87
N GLU A 24 16.11 -26.26 -9.80
CA GLU A 24 15.15 -26.45 -8.71
C GLU A 24 14.78 -25.12 -8.07
N VAL A 25 13.51 -25.00 -7.67
CA VAL A 25 12.99 -23.87 -6.90
C VAL A 25 12.25 -24.41 -5.69
N ARG A 26 12.61 -23.92 -4.51
CA ARG A 26 11.97 -24.27 -3.24
C ARG A 26 11.47 -23.02 -2.51
N ALA A 27 10.20 -23.07 -2.11
CA ALA A 27 9.61 -22.10 -1.21
C ALA A 27 9.81 -22.59 0.22
N VAL A 28 10.67 -21.91 0.97
CA VAL A 28 11.01 -22.27 2.36
C VAL A 28 10.19 -21.40 3.29
N GLY A 29 9.32 -22.01 4.07
CA GLY A 29 8.57 -21.34 5.12
C GLY A 29 9.49 -20.82 6.22
N GLN A 30 9.25 -19.61 6.70
CA GLN A 30 9.96 -19.02 7.84
C GLN A 30 8.98 -18.26 8.72
N SER A 31 9.42 -17.84 9.91
CA SER A 31 8.65 -16.93 10.74
C SER A 31 8.31 -15.64 9.98
N GLY A 32 7.02 -15.38 9.78
CA GLY A 32 6.53 -14.18 9.08
C GLY A 32 6.45 -14.28 7.55
N GLY A 33 6.69 -15.44 6.93
CA GLY A 33 6.42 -15.61 5.49
C GLY A 33 7.21 -16.73 4.81
N TRP A 34 7.57 -16.48 3.55
CA TRP A 34 8.22 -17.43 2.65
C TRP A 34 9.49 -16.83 2.05
N LEU A 35 10.58 -17.58 2.09
CA LEU A 35 11.78 -17.32 1.30
C LEU A 35 11.80 -18.19 0.06
N LEU A 36 12.54 -17.74 -0.95
CA LEU A 36 12.79 -18.51 -2.16
C LEU A 36 14.24 -18.97 -2.18
N ALA A 37 14.45 -20.28 -2.26
CA ALA A 37 15.75 -20.90 -2.50
C ALA A 37 15.76 -21.48 -3.92
N VAL A 38 16.82 -21.22 -4.67
CA VAL A 38 16.95 -21.63 -6.07
C VAL A 38 18.27 -22.34 -6.27
N SER A 39 18.24 -23.47 -6.96
CA SER A 39 19.42 -24.22 -7.35
C SER A 39 19.65 -24.08 -8.86
N PHE A 40 20.87 -23.76 -9.26
CA PHE A 40 21.27 -23.60 -10.65
C PHE A 40 22.76 -23.95 -10.83
N GLY A 41 23.09 -24.71 -11.87
CA GLY A 41 24.46 -25.20 -12.08
C GLY A 41 24.98 -25.98 -10.87
N ALA A 42 26.16 -25.59 -10.35
CA ALA A 42 26.75 -26.17 -9.14
C ALA A 42 26.22 -25.57 -7.83
N GLN A 43 25.51 -24.44 -7.90
CA GLN A 43 25.03 -23.73 -6.72
C GLN A 43 23.66 -24.29 -6.32
N SER A 44 23.54 -24.73 -5.08
CA SER A 44 22.33 -25.33 -4.54
C SER A 44 21.75 -24.46 -3.42
N GLY A 45 20.44 -24.23 -3.45
CA GLY A 45 19.73 -23.55 -2.35
C GLY A 45 20.08 -22.06 -2.16
N VAL A 46 20.48 -21.35 -3.21
CA VAL A 46 20.81 -19.93 -3.13
C VAL A 46 19.55 -19.12 -2.88
N ARG A 47 19.56 -18.28 -1.84
CA ARG A 47 18.40 -17.48 -1.43
C ARG A 47 18.22 -16.27 -2.33
N LEU A 48 16.97 -16.00 -2.72
CA LEU A 48 16.62 -14.77 -3.42
C LEU A 48 16.74 -13.57 -2.48
N CYS A 49 17.59 -12.62 -2.83
CA CYS A 49 17.79 -11.36 -2.12
C CYS A 49 17.05 -10.19 -2.78
N ALA A 50 16.71 -9.19 -1.96
CA ALA A 50 16.21 -7.91 -2.42
C ALA A 50 17.33 -7.13 -3.12
N GLN A 51 17.00 -6.54 -4.28
CA GLN A 51 17.99 -5.88 -5.15
C GLN A 51 18.71 -4.70 -4.48
N ARG A 52 18.07 -3.99 -3.55
CA ARG A 52 18.63 -2.77 -2.92
C ARG A 52 19.30 -3.02 -1.58
N SER A 53 18.78 -3.93 -0.75
CA SER A 53 19.34 -4.21 0.57
C SER A 53 20.29 -5.41 0.59
N GLY A 54 20.23 -6.29 -0.41
CA GLY A 54 20.98 -7.55 -0.41
C GLY A 54 20.48 -8.56 0.63
N GLU A 55 19.45 -8.22 1.40
CA GLU A 55 18.82 -9.10 2.39
C GLU A 55 17.92 -10.14 1.70
N PRO A 56 17.75 -11.33 2.27
CA PRO A 56 16.81 -12.33 1.77
C PRO A 56 15.40 -11.76 1.63
N ARG A 57 14.81 -11.93 0.44
CA ARG A 57 13.49 -11.42 0.12
C ARG A 57 12.43 -12.32 0.74
N LEU A 58 11.77 -11.80 1.78
CA LEU A 58 10.62 -12.43 2.42
C LEU A 58 9.30 -12.06 1.74
N PHE A 59 8.52 -13.07 1.37
CA PHE A 59 7.17 -12.93 0.88
C PHE A 59 6.18 -13.23 2.01
N ALA A 60 5.46 -12.21 2.47
CA ALA A 60 4.51 -12.36 3.59
C ALA A 60 3.30 -13.28 3.26
N ARG A 61 2.94 -13.42 1.98
CA ARG A 61 1.83 -14.25 1.51
C ARG A 61 2.30 -15.24 0.45
N PHE A 62 1.78 -16.46 0.49
CA PHE A 62 2.14 -17.50 -0.45
C PHE A 62 1.68 -17.18 -1.88
N GLU A 63 0.48 -16.60 -2.04
CA GLU A 63 -0.07 -16.22 -3.35
C GLU A 63 0.80 -15.18 -4.06
N SER A 64 1.43 -14.28 -3.29
CA SER A 64 2.37 -13.31 -3.85
C SER A 64 3.65 -13.98 -4.37
N LEU A 65 4.13 -15.03 -3.70
CA LEU A 65 5.26 -15.84 -4.17
C LEU A 65 4.89 -16.63 -5.42
N VAL A 66 3.71 -17.27 -5.46
CA VAL A 66 3.22 -17.98 -6.65
C VAL A 66 3.07 -17.05 -7.85
N SER A 67 2.45 -15.88 -7.66
CA SER A 67 2.30 -14.88 -8.74
C SER A 67 3.66 -14.39 -9.25
N TYR A 68 4.64 -14.24 -8.35
CA TYR A 68 6.00 -13.85 -8.73
C TYR A 68 6.67 -14.93 -9.59
N LEU A 69 6.64 -16.20 -9.15
CA LEU A 69 7.19 -17.32 -9.91
C LEU A 69 6.51 -17.50 -11.27
N ARG A 70 5.18 -17.31 -11.33
CA ARG A 70 4.44 -17.37 -12.60
C ARG A 70 4.88 -16.29 -13.58
N GLY A 71 5.21 -15.10 -13.10
CA GLY A 71 5.80 -14.03 -13.91
C GLY A 71 7.14 -14.42 -14.53
N LEU A 72 7.90 -15.28 -13.85
CA LEU A 72 9.17 -15.86 -14.32
C LEU A 72 8.99 -17.13 -15.17
N LYS A 73 7.75 -17.57 -15.42
CA LYS A 73 7.41 -18.82 -16.13
C LYS A 73 7.87 -20.09 -15.40
N ILE A 74 8.04 -20.02 -14.08
CA ILE A 74 8.32 -21.17 -13.23
C ILE A 74 6.97 -21.71 -12.75
N ASP A 75 6.59 -22.89 -13.23
CA ASP A 75 5.30 -23.53 -12.95
C ASP A 75 5.38 -24.66 -11.93
N ARG A 76 6.55 -25.28 -11.78
CA ARG A 76 6.84 -26.31 -10.79
C ARG A 76 7.88 -25.82 -9.80
N PHE A 77 7.54 -25.93 -8.52
CA PHE A 77 8.44 -25.66 -7.41
C PHE A 77 8.02 -26.53 -6.22
N GLN A 78 8.93 -26.76 -5.29
CA GLN A 78 8.66 -27.51 -4.06
C GLN A 78 8.39 -26.55 -2.90
N VAL A 79 7.69 -27.04 -1.88
CA VAL A 79 7.35 -26.26 -0.69
C VAL A 79 7.90 -26.99 0.53
N GLU A 80 8.78 -26.33 1.26
CA GLU A 80 9.30 -26.80 2.55
C GLU A 80 8.60 -26.01 3.66
N THR A 81 7.81 -26.70 4.47
CA THR A 81 7.00 -26.08 5.55
C THR A 81 7.61 -26.27 6.94
N ALA A 82 8.79 -26.89 7.05
CA ALA A 82 9.38 -27.30 8.33
C ALA A 82 9.50 -26.14 9.33
N ASP A 83 9.91 -24.95 8.85
CA ASP A 83 10.14 -23.76 9.69
C ASP A 83 9.03 -22.69 9.54
N PHE A 84 7.87 -23.06 8.97
CA PHE A 84 6.77 -22.12 8.78
C PHE A 84 6.04 -21.85 10.10
N GLU A 85 6.10 -20.61 10.58
CA GLU A 85 5.24 -20.14 11.66
C GLU A 85 4.14 -19.22 11.11
N ALA A 86 2.87 -19.62 11.29
CA ALA A 86 1.68 -18.84 10.94
C ALA A 86 1.47 -17.56 11.78
N LYS A 87 2.51 -17.05 12.45
CA LYS A 87 2.46 -15.73 13.08
C LYS A 87 2.07 -14.74 11.99
N ALA A 88 0.89 -14.15 12.15
CA ALA A 88 0.36 -13.16 11.23
C ALA A 88 1.46 -12.12 11.01
N ALA A 89 2.07 -12.13 9.83
CA ALA A 89 3.01 -11.09 9.44
C ALA A 89 2.28 -9.79 9.76
N PRO A 90 2.83 -8.92 10.63
CA PRO A 90 2.12 -7.74 11.08
C PRO A 90 1.68 -7.05 9.81
N SER A 91 0.35 -6.94 9.62
CA SER A 91 -0.17 -6.39 8.38
C SER A 91 0.55 -5.06 8.24
N ARG A 92 1.38 -4.91 7.21
CA ARG A 92 2.06 -3.64 6.93
C ARG A 92 1.01 -2.71 6.32
N ARG A 93 -0.15 -2.57 6.99
CA ARG A 93 -0.98 -1.37 6.93
C ARG A 93 -0.04 -0.28 7.34
N ARG A 94 0.53 0.41 6.36
CA ARG A 94 1.32 1.63 6.57
C ARG A 94 0.32 2.65 7.14
N PRO A 95 0.30 2.91 8.46
CA PRO A 95 -0.68 3.82 9.07
C PRO A 95 -0.43 5.28 8.67
N ASP A 96 0.75 5.53 8.10
CA ASP A 96 1.34 6.84 7.91
C ASP A 96 0.64 7.70 6.83
N ARG A 97 0.16 7.14 5.71
CA ARG A 97 -0.50 7.98 4.69
C ARG A 97 -1.86 8.50 5.15
N ALA A 98 -2.65 7.66 5.82
CA ALA A 98 -3.95 8.07 6.33
C ALA A 98 -3.81 9.07 7.48
N GLU A 99 -2.80 8.91 8.34
CA GLU A 99 -2.52 9.87 9.42
C GLU A 99 -1.91 11.18 8.92
N ALA A 100 -1.02 11.15 7.92
CA ALA A 100 -0.51 12.35 7.26
C ALA A 100 -1.62 13.13 6.54
N LEU A 101 -2.49 12.44 5.78
CA LEU A 101 -3.67 13.06 5.17
C LEU A 101 -4.64 13.62 6.22
N ARG A 102 -4.85 12.90 7.34
CA ARG A 102 -5.65 13.40 8.47
C ARG A 102 -5.01 14.60 9.16
N ARG A 103 -3.68 14.67 9.29
CA ARG A 103 -2.98 15.82 9.88
C ARG A 103 -3.08 17.04 8.98
N VAL A 104 -2.94 16.88 7.67
CA VAL A 104 -3.14 17.96 6.69
C VAL A 104 -4.60 18.45 6.70
N HIS A 105 -5.57 17.54 6.78
CA HIS A 105 -7.00 17.91 6.88
C HIS A 105 -7.39 18.50 8.24
N ARG A 106 -6.69 18.16 9.34
CA ARG A 106 -7.00 18.64 10.69
C ARG A 106 -6.68 20.11 10.89
N VAL A 107 -5.74 20.67 10.12
CA VAL A 107 -5.42 22.11 10.15
C VAL A 107 -6.48 22.93 9.39
N ALA A 108 -7.30 22.29 8.55
CA ALA A 108 -8.36 22.95 7.76
C ALA A 108 -9.78 22.63 8.21
N ALA A 109 -9.96 21.76 9.22
CA ALA A 109 -11.28 21.39 9.74
C ALA A 109 -11.54 22.18 11.02
N SER A 110 -12.50 23.11 10.93
CA SER A 110 -13.16 23.84 12.02
C SER A 110 -13.14 23.11 13.37
N GLU A 111 -12.86 23.86 14.44
CA GLU A 111 -12.67 23.36 15.82
C GLU A 111 -13.90 22.67 16.44
N THR A 112 -15.07 22.74 15.78
CA THR A 112 -16.29 22.10 16.26
C THR A 112 -16.40 20.66 15.74
N PRO A 113 -16.45 19.65 16.62
CA PRO A 113 -16.69 18.28 16.21
C PRO A 113 -18.10 18.13 15.60
N LEU A 114 -18.20 17.35 14.52
CA LEU A 114 -19.42 17.17 13.72
C LEU A 114 -20.71 16.96 14.53
N PRO A 115 -20.74 16.15 15.63
CA PRO A 115 -21.96 15.99 16.41
C PRO A 115 -22.45 17.29 17.08
N GLN A 116 -21.53 18.16 17.52
CA GLN A 116 -21.88 19.45 18.12
C GLN A 116 -22.38 20.43 17.05
N ALA A 117 -21.75 20.46 15.88
CA ALA A 117 -22.20 21.27 14.75
C ALA A 117 -23.60 20.84 14.27
N LEU A 118 -23.88 19.54 14.22
CA LEU A 118 -25.20 19.01 13.89
C LEU A 118 -26.26 19.42 14.91
N GLN A 119 -25.95 19.31 16.21
CA GLN A 119 -26.87 19.72 17.27
C GLN A 119 -27.18 21.22 17.22
N ALA A 120 -26.18 22.06 16.97
CA ALA A 120 -26.37 23.51 16.82
C ALA A 120 -27.24 23.84 15.61
N ALA A 121 -27.01 23.19 14.46
CA ALA A 121 -27.80 23.41 13.24
C ALA A 121 -29.28 23.01 13.42
N LEU A 122 -29.55 21.93 14.17
CA LEU A 122 -30.92 21.52 14.50
C LEU A 122 -31.62 22.56 15.39
N LEU A 123 -30.93 23.06 16.42
CA LEU A 123 -31.47 24.09 17.30
C LEU A 123 -31.74 25.41 16.56
N GLU A 124 -30.87 25.77 15.62
CA GLU A 124 -31.04 26.97 14.79
C GLU A 124 -32.21 26.83 13.82
N ALA A 125 -32.38 25.66 13.20
CA ALA A 125 -33.52 25.37 12.33
C ALA A 125 -34.86 25.38 13.07
N ASP A 126 -34.88 24.94 14.33
CA ASP A 126 -36.08 24.91 15.18
C ASP A 126 -36.37 26.26 15.87
N ALA A 127 -35.48 27.25 15.75
CA ALA A 127 -35.68 28.57 16.36
C ALA A 127 -36.82 29.35 15.67
N PRO A 128 -37.60 30.16 16.42
CA PRO A 128 -38.68 30.96 15.84
C PRO A 128 -38.20 32.05 14.86
N ALA A 129 -36.90 32.35 14.87
CA ALA A 129 -36.26 33.27 13.94
C ALA A 129 -35.71 32.58 12.67
N ALA A 130 -35.85 31.26 12.54
CA ALA A 130 -35.33 30.51 11.40
C ALA A 130 -35.99 30.97 10.10
N GLN A 131 -35.16 31.38 9.14
CA GLN A 131 -35.59 31.79 7.81
C GLN A 131 -35.38 30.63 6.83
N TRP A 132 -36.48 30.11 6.29
CA TRP A 132 -36.44 29.04 5.30
C TRP A 132 -36.44 29.63 3.89
N LEU A 133 -35.30 29.55 3.21
CA LEU A 133 -35.18 29.99 1.82
C LEU A 133 -35.59 28.88 0.85
N SER A 134 -36.26 29.26 -0.25
CA SER A 134 -36.53 28.31 -1.32
C SER A 134 -35.23 27.90 -2.00
N HIS A 135 -35.16 26.65 -2.50
CA HIS A 135 -33.98 26.15 -3.21
C HIS A 135 -33.55 27.03 -4.39
N LYS A 136 -34.53 27.68 -5.04
CA LYS A 136 -34.29 28.56 -6.19
C LYS A 136 -33.66 29.88 -5.76
N ASP A 137 -34.09 30.44 -4.64
CA ASP A 137 -33.59 31.72 -4.14
C ASP A 137 -32.21 31.54 -3.50
N LEU A 138 -32.00 30.47 -2.74
CA LEU A 138 -30.68 30.09 -2.24
C LEU A 138 -29.65 29.94 -3.37
N LYS A 139 -30.03 29.26 -4.46
CA LYS A 139 -29.15 29.11 -5.64
C LYS A 139 -28.80 30.44 -6.29
N ARG A 140 -29.72 31.40 -6.32
CA ARG A 140 -29.48 32.74 -6.89
C ARG A 140 -28.50 33.51 -6.01
N GLU A 141 -28.72 33.52 -4.69
CA GLU A 141 -27.82 34.18 -3.73
C GLU A 141 -26.41 33.60 -3.79
N TRP A 142 -26.29 32.28 -3.84
CA TRP A 142 -24.99 31.61 -3.95
C TRP A 142 -24.32 31.83 -5.31
N ALA A 143 -25.08 31.93 -6.40
CA ALA A 143 -24.49 32.27 -7.70
C ALA A 143 -23.91 33.69 -7.68
N ALA A 144 -24.67 34.66 -7.15
CA ALA A 144 -24.22 36.05 -7.00
C ALA A 144 -22.99 36.16 -6.09
N ALA A 145 -22.98 35.49 -4.94
CA ALA A 145 -21.85 35.51 -4.00
C ALA A 145 -20.58 34.85 -4.58
N ARG A 146 -20.73 33.81 -5.42
CA ARG A 146 -19.60 33.18 -6.11
C ARG A 146 -19.01 34.08 -7.18
N GLU A 147 -19.86 34.79 -7.91
CA GLU A 147 -19.40 35.76 -8.91
C GLU A 147 -18.64 36.92 -8.27
N THR A 148 -19.10 37.44 -7.12
CA THR A 148 -18.36 38.48 -6.39
C THR A 148 -17.03 37.97 -5.86
N PHE A 149 -16.97 36.76 -5.30
CA PHE A 149 -15.72 36.18 -4.81
C PHE A 149 -14.71 35.93 -5.94
N LEU A 150 -15.18 35.45 -7.09
CA LEU A 150 -14.33 35.26 -8.28
C LEU A 150 -13.83 36.59 -8.85
N ALA A 151 -14.65 37.66 -8.78
CA ALA A 151 -14.24 39.00 -9.20
C ALA A 151 -13.19 39.60 -8.26
N GLU A 152 -13.28 39.34 -6.96
CA GLU A 152 -12.27 39.75 -5.97
C GLU A 152 -10.95 38.96 -6.14
N GLU A 153 -11.00 37.63 -6.34
CA GLU A 153 -9.81 36.84 -6.63
C GLU A 153 -9.12 37.25 -7.94
N ALA A 154 -9.89 37.64 -8.97
CA ALA A 154 -9.32 38.10 -10.24
C ALA A 154 -8.76 39.53 -10.19
N ALA A 155 -9.10 40.30 -9.16
CA ALA A 155 -8.61 41.66 -8.92
C ALA A 155 -7.38 41.70 -7.97
N SER A 156 -6.99 40.56 -7.40
CA SER A 156 -5.81 40.40 -6.53
C SER A 156 -4.63 39.74 -7.24
#